data_AF-A0A7W0YXA9-F1
#
_entry.id   AF-A0A7W0YXA9-F1
#
_cell.length_a   1.000
_cell.length_b   1.000
_cell.length_c   1.000
_cell.angle_alpha   90.00
_cell.angle_beta   90.00
_cell.angle_gamma   90.00
#
_symmetry.space_group_name_H-M   'P 1'
#
loop_
_entity.id
_entity.type
_entity.pdbx_description
1 polymer ?
#
loop_
_entity_poly.entity_id
_entity_poly.type
_entity_poly.pdbx_seq_one_letter_code
_entity_poly.pdbx_strand_id
1 'polypeptide(L)'
;MHVTRNPPAKSDSNRNLICHVARLRSDEVTLVDSFAVTNPTRTVLDLGRLIGFVPAVIAADDALHSVLTTRELLVAALVGIHGTRGSRAAARVVHFADGRSESVGESRSRVLLAEARLPSPDLQTAVYAHGGYFLGRGDFGYPEKKVLGEFWPGRRPYEARSGQKPTELTRARPRHCWSASLLVPRHCT
;
A
#
# COMPACT_ATOMS: atom_id res chain seq x y z
N MET A 1 -16.87 -4.41 -15.66
CA MET A 1 -15.88 -3.63 -16.42
C MET A 1 -16.11 -2.14 -16.16
N HIS A 2 -15.04 -1.36 -16.01
CA HIS A 2 -15.11 0.11 -15.95
C HIS A 2 -14.59 0.69 -17.27
N VAL A 3 -15.29 1.68 -17.84
CA VAL A 3 -14.87 2.37 -19.07
C VAL A 3 -14.99 3.88 -18.85
N THR A 4 -14.01 4.63 -19.32
CA THR A 4 -14.04 6.10 -19.29
C THR A 4 -14.33 6.65 -20.68
N ARG A 5 -15.34 7.51 -20.80
CA ARG A 5 -15.74 8.18 -22.05
C ARG A 5 -15.39 9.67 -21.98
N ASN A 6 -14.90 10.22 -23.10
CA ASN A 6 -14.67 11.65 -23.23
C ASN A 6 -16.01 12.41 -23.36
N PRO A 7 -16.14 13.61 -22.77
CA PRO A 7 -17.28 14.50 -23.02
C PRO A 7 -17.39 14.90 -24.50
N PRO A 8 -18.61 15.13 -25.03
CA PRO A 8 -19.90 15.01 -24.36
C PRO A 8 -20.35 13.54 -24.25
N ALA A 9 -20.55 13.07 -23.02
CA ALA A 9 -21.05 11.73 -22.70
C ALA A 9 -21.79 11.77 -21.37
N LYS A 10 -22.58 10.73 -21.07
CA LYS A 10 -23.24 10.56 -19.78
C LYS A 10 -22.64 9.38 -19.02
N SER A 11 -22.53 9.53 -17.72
CA SER A 11 -22.23 8.40 -16.83
C SER A 11 -23.43 7.46 -16.83
N ASP A 12 -23.16 6.17 -16.84
CA ASP A 12 -24.18 5.12 -16.86
C ASP A 12 -23.63 3.87 -16.20
N SER A 13 -24.48 3.01 -15.64
CA SER A 13 -24.05 1.80 -14.96
C SER A 13 -25.08 0.69 -15.06
N ASN A 14 -24.61 -0.50 -15.39
CA ASN A 14 -25.36 -1.75 -15.26
C ASN A 14 -24.49 -2.80 -14.55
N ARG A 15 -25.01 -4.04 -14.43
CA ARG A 15 -24.33 -5.14 -13.72
C ARG A 15 -22.92 -5.45 -14.26
N ASN A 16 -22.69 -5.28 -15.56
CA ASN A 16 -21.48 -5.70 -16.25
C ASN A 16 -20.56 -4.53 -16.62
N LEU A 17 -21.11 -3.32 -16.76
CA LEU A 17 -20.42 -2.15 -17.28
C LEU A 17 -20.74 -0.91 -16.46
N ILE A 18 -19.68 -0.23 -16.00
CA ILE A 18 -19.76 1.09 -15.35
C ILE A 18 -19.05 2.09 -16.26
N CYS A 19 -19.80 3.06 -16.77
CA CYS A 19 -19.31 4.13 -17.63
C CYS A 19 -19.06 5.40 -16.81
N HIS A 20 -17.81 5.83 -16.79
CA HIS A 20 -17.37 7.10 -16.22
C HIS A 20 -17.21 8.15 -17.32
N VAL A 21 -17.40 9.41 -16.98
CA VAL A 21 -17.15 10.54 -17.89
C VAL A 21 -16.02 11.38 -17.34
N ALA A 22 -14.94 11.48 -18.10
CA ALA A 22 -13.80 12.33 -17.80
C ALA A 22 -13.06 12.66 -19.09
N ARG A 23 -12.45 13.84 -19.16
CA ARG A 23 -11.47 14.12 -20.22
C ARG A 23 -10.21 13.29 -19.92
N LEU A 24 -9.78 12.52 -20.91
CA LEU A 24 -8.49 11.83 -20.92
C LEU A 24 -7.55 12.57 -21.85
N ARG A 25 -6.38 12.94 -21.35
CA ARG A 25 -5.28 13.42 -22.18
C ARG A 25 -4.64 12.22 -22.89
N SER A 26 -3.99 12.47 -24.02
CA SER A 26 -3.33 11.42 -24.80
C SER A 26 -2.24 10.69 -24.01
N ASP A 27 -1.54 11.40 -23.11
CA ASP A 27 -0.51 10.84 -22.23
C ASP A 27 -1.07 10.03 -21.05
N GLU A 28 -2.39 10.09 -20.81
CA GLU A 28 -3.09 9.32 -19.76
C GLU A 28 -3.61 7.97 -20.26
N VAL A 29 -3.42 7.66 -21.54
CA VAL A 29 -3.91 6.45 -22.20
C VAL A 29 -2.74 5.65 -22.76
N THR A 30 -2.79 4.34 -22.61
CA THR A 30 -1.83 3.39 -23.19
C THR A 30 -2.58 2.22 -23.84
N LEU A 31 -1.87 1.36 -24.58
CA LEU A 31 -2.43 0.17 -25.21
C LEU A 31 -1.99 -1.09 -24.45
N VAL A 32 -2.93 -1.98 -24.17
CA VAL A 32 -2.70 -3.34 -23.68
C VAL A 32 -3.50 -4.28 -24.57
N ASP A 33 -2.85 -5.24 -25.22
CA ASP A 33 -3.50 -6.18 -26.16
C ASP A 33 -4.38 -5.48 -27.22
N SER A 34 -3.92 -4.33 -27.73
CA SER A 34 -4.65 -3.44 -28.66
C SER A 34 -5.88 -2.71 -28.09
N PHE A 35 -6.15 -2.81 -26.79
CA PHE A 35 -7.18 -2.04 -26.11
C PHE A 35 -6.62 -0.77 -25.47
N ALA A 36 -7.30 0.36 -25.71
CA ALA A 36 -7.00 1.62 -25.04
C ALA A 36 -7.42 1.54 -23.56
N VAL A 37 -6.44 1.66 -22.67
CA VAL A 37 -6.63 1.65 -21.21
C VAL A 37 -5.98 2.88 -20.59
N THR A 38 -6.39 3.27 -19.39
CA THR A 38 -5.69 4.31 -18.64
C THR A 38 -4.30 3.82 -18.26
N ASN A 39 -3.30 4.71 -18.35
CA ASN A 39 -1.96 4.38 -17.85
C ASN A 39 -2.00 4.16 -16.31
N PRO A 40 -0.96 3.57 -15.71
CA PRO A 40 -0.96 3.26 -14.27
C PRO A 40 -1.16 4.49 -13.38
N THR A 41 -0.50 5.62 -13.68
CA THR A 41 -0.64 6.88 -12.93
C THR A 41 -2.08 7.36 -12.91
N ARG A 42 -2.74 7.41 -14.07
CA ARG A 42 -4.14 7.80 -14.21
C ARG A 42 -5.07 6.81 -13.52
N THR A 43 -4.79 5.51 -13.65
CA THR A 43 -5.57 4.44 -13.01
C THR A 43 -5.56 4.60 -11.49
N VAL A 44 -4.40 4.82 -10.87
CA VAL A 44 -4.28 5.06 -9.42
C VAL A 44 -5.10 6.29 -8.98
N LEU A 45 -5.04 7.39 -9.74
CA LEU A 45 -5.84 8.58 -9.44
C LEU A 45 -7.35 8.32 -9.55
N ASP A 46 -7.79 7.62 -10.59
CA ASP A 46 -9.21 7.28 -10.76
C ASP A 46 -9.69 6.33 -9.66
N LEU A 47 -8.88 5.34 -9.24
CA LEU A 47 -9.19 4.51 -8.07
C LEU A 47 -9.31 5.38 -6.80
N GLY A 48 -8.35 6.28 -6.56
CA GLY A 48 -8.41 7.20 -5.42
C GLY A 48 -9.65 8.11 -5.38
N ARG A 49 -10.28 8.36 -6.53
CA ARG A 49 -11.53 9.12 -6.64
C ARG A 49 -12.79 8.28 -6.48
N LEU A 50 -12.73 7.02 -6.92
CA LEU A 50 -13.91 6.19 -7.16
C LEU A 50 -14.13 5.12 -6.08
N ILE A 51 -13.06 4.64 -5.44
CA ILE A 51 -13.15 3.56 -4.45
C ILE A 51 -12.76 4.06 -3.04
N GLY A 52 -12.98 3.22 -2.03
CA GLY A 52 -12.63 3.54 -0.64
C GLY A 52 -11.13 3.76 -0.44
N PHE A 53 -10.78 4.49 0.63
CA PHE A 53 -9.39 4.87 0.92
C PHE A 53 -8.43 3.68 1.01
N VAL A 54 -8.80 2.64 1.76
CA VAL A 54 -7.98 1.43 1.96
C VAL A 54 -7.64 0.72 0.64
N PRO A 55 -8.62 0.30 -0.20
CA PRO A 55 -8.30 -0.39 -1.45
C PRO A 55 -7.60 0.52 -2.48
N ALA A 56 -7.82 1.85 -2.43
CA ALA A 56 -7.07 2.79 -3.26
C ALA A 56 -5.59 2.89 -2.84
N VAL A 57 -5.30 2.90 -1.52
CA VAL A 57 -3.92 2.86 -1.01
C VAL A 57 -3.24 1.56 -1.41
N ILE A 58 -3.92 0.41 -1.30
CA ILE A 58 -3.36 -0.88 -1.75
C ILE A 58 -2.95 -0.82 -3.21
N ALA A 59 -3.81 -0.31 -4.10
CA ALA A 59 -3.49 -0.20 -5.52
C ALA A 59 -2.36 0.82 -5.80
N ALA A 60 -2.30 1.91 -5.04
CA ALA A 60 -1.24 2.91 -5.17
C ALA A 60 0.12 2.38 -4.71
N ASP A 61 0.16 1.69 -3.56
CA ASP A 61 1.37 1.04 -3.04
C ASP A 61 1.88 -0.01 -4.03
N ASP A 62 1.00 -0.87 -4.56
CA ASP A 62 1.36 -1.90 -5.54
C ASP A 62 1.91 -1.31 -6.86
N ALA A 63 1.27 -0.24 -7.37
CA ALA A 63 1.74 0.45 -8.57
C ALA A 63 3.12 1.11 -8.38
N LEU A 64 3.39 1.65 -7.18
CA LEU A 64 4.71 2.20 -6.82
C LEU A 64 5.74 1.09 -6.62
N HIS A 65 5.38 0.01 -5.93
CA HIS A 65 6.24 -1.13 -5.68
C HIS A 65 6.69 -1.81 -6.98
N SER A 66 5.74 -1.98 -7.91
CA SER A 66 5.96 -2.57 -9.24
C SER A 66 6.59 -1.60 -10.25
N VAL A 67 6.94 -0.38 -9.84
CA VAL A 67 7.55 0.66 -10.69
C VAL A 67 6.71 0.98 -11.95
N LEU A 68 5.38 0.84 -11.84
CA LEU A 68 4.44 1.20 -12.90
C LEU A 68 4.18 2.70 -12.95
N THR A 69 4.45 3.40 -11.84
CA THR A 69 4.40 4.85 -11.70
C THR A 69 5.41 5.29 -10.65
N THR A 70 5.59 6.61 -10.48
CA THR A 70 6.42 7.18 -9.42
C THR A 70 5.61 8.16 -8.57
N ARG A 71 6.11 8.47 -7.38
CA ARG A 71 5.50 9.48 -6.51
C ARG A 71 5.43 10.84 -7.20
N GLU A 72 6.45 11.21 -7.96
CA GLU A 72 6.54 12.46 -8.70
C GLU A 72 5.47 12.52 -9.79
N LEU A 73 5.29 11.42 -10.55
CA LEU A 73 4.24 11.33 -11.57
C LEU A 73 2.84 11.41 -10.96
N LEU A 74 2.59 10.73 -9.84
CA LEU A 74 1.30 10.80 -9.14
C LEU A 74 0.99 12.22 -8.66
N VAL A 75 1.98 12.89 -8.04
CA VAL A 75 1.83 14.27 -7.56
C VAL A 75 1.61 15.25 -8.72
N ALA A 76 2.36 15.12 -9.80
CA ALA A 76 2.17 15.96 -10.99
C ALA A 76 0.78 15.76 -11.61
N ALA A 77 0.31 14.51 -11.70
CA ALA A 77 -0.98 14.19 -12.29
C ALA A 77 -2.18 14.66 -11.44
N LEU A 78 -2.02 14.89 -10.12
CA LEU A 78 -3.07 15.48 -9.29
C LEU A 78 -3.51 16.87 -9.79
N VAL A 79 -2.60 17.64 -10.39
CA VAL A 79 -2.91 18.96 -10.97
C VAL A 79 -3.97 18.83 -12.07
N GLY A 80 -3.87 17.78 -12.90
CA GLY A 80 -4.78 17.55 -14.01
C GLY A 80 -6.20 17.20 -13.60
N ILE A 81 -6.40 16.69 -12.38
CA ILE A 81 -7.71 16.33 -11.83
C ILE A 81 -8.22 17.33 -10.77
N HIS A 82 -7.52 18.44 -10.57
CA HIS A 82 -7.91 19.45 -9.57
C HIS A 82 -9.34 19.97 -9.81
N GLY A 83 -10.09 20.18 -8.72
CA GLY A 83 -11.48 20.65 -8.78
C GLY A 83 -12.50 19.60 -9.27
N THR A 84 -12.06 18.44 -9.75
CA THR A 84 -12.97 17.36 -10.11
C THR A 84 -13.49 16.63 -8.86
N ARG A 85 -14.66 15.99 -8.99
CA ARG A 85 -15.20 15.14 -7.93
C ARG A 85 -14.19 14.05 -7.57
N GLY A 86 -13.94 13.90 -6.26
CA GLY A 86 -13.03 12.90 -5.70
C GLY A 86 -11.55 13.32 -5.71
N SER A 87 -11.18 14.47 -6.28
CA SER A 87 -9.76 14.92 -6.37
C SER A 87 -9.06 14.99 -5.02
N ARG A 88 -9.74 15.49 -3.98
CA ARG A 88 -9.22 15.49 -2.59
C ARG A 88 -9.01 14.08 -2.03
N ALA A 89 -9.86 13.13 -2.39
CA ALA A 89 -9.72 11.73 -1.95
C ALA A 89 -8.51 11.08 -2.61
N ALA A 90 -8.32 11.28 -3.91
CA ALA A 90 -7.12 10.84 -4.61
C ALA A 90 -5.84 11.49 -4.05
N ALA A 91 -5.86 12.79 -3.77
CA ALA A 91 -4.73 13.47 -3.14
C ALA A 91 -4.36 12.83 -1.79
N ARG A 92 -5.35 12.52 -0.95
CA ARG A 92 -5.11 11.80 0.31
C ARG A 92 -4.45 10.44 0.09
N VAL A 93 -4.88 9.68 -0.92
CA VAL A 93 -4.28 8.38 -1.27
C VAL A 93 -2.82 8.55 -1.70
N VAL A 94 -2.56 9.47 -2.64
CA VAL A 94 -1.20 9.74 -3.14
C VAL A 94 -0.26 10.21 -2.01
N HIS A 95 -0.75 11.04 -1.09
CA HIS A 95 0.04 11.47 0.06
C HIS A 95 0.32 10.34 1.05
N PHE A 96 -0.60 9.38 1.19
CA PHE A 96 -0.43 8.25 2.10
C PHE A 96 0.43 7.12 1.52
N ALA A 97 0.36 6.88 0.20
CA ALA A 97 0.94 5.71 -0.46
C ALA A 97 2.46 5.53 -0.20
N ASP A 98 2.97 4.31 -0.26
CA ASP A 98 4.39 4.00 -0.09
C ASP A 98 4.71 2.68 -0.80
N GLY A 99 5.60 2.73 -1.79
CA GLY A 99 5.97 1.56 -2.60
C GLY A 99 6.82 0.52 -1.85
N ARG A 100 7.14 0.76 -0.58
CA ARG A 100 7.82 -0.24 0.28
C ARG A 100 6.85 -1.26 0.90
N SER A 101 5.54 -1.08 0.77
CA SER A 101 4.59 -2.15 1.11
C SER A 101 4.66 -3.23 0.02
N GLU A 102 4.98 -4.46 0.40
CA GLU A 102 5.18 -5.58 -0.54
C GLU A 102 3.92 -6.45 -0.68
N SER A 103 2.87 -6.17 0.10
CA SER A 103 1.63 -6.92 0.07
C SER A 103 0.39 -6.10 0.42
N VAL A 104 -0.78 -6.60 -0.02
CA VAL A 104 -2.11 -6.07 0.34
C VAL A 104 -2.27 -5.95 1.87
N GLY A 105 -1.72 -6.92 2.60
CA GLY A 105 -1.78 -6.97 4.05
C GLY A 105 -1.00 -5.84 4.72
N GLU A 106 0.22 -5.58 4.25
CA GLU A 106 1.05 -4.48 4.72
C GLU A 106 0.40 -3.13 4.43
N SER A 107 -0.05 -2.88 3.20
CA SER A 107 -0.72 -1.63 2.85
C SER A 107 -1.96 -1.39 3.73
N ARG A 108 -2.78 -2.41 3.94
CA ARG A 108 -3.96 -2.32 4.81
C ARG A 108 -3.56 -2.06 6.27
N SER A 109 -2.50 -2.68 6.76
CA SER A 109 -2.05 -2.50 8.13
C SER A 109 -1.44 -1.13 8.38
N ARG A 110 -0.73 -0.54 7.43
CA ARG A 110 -0.33 0.88 7.49
C ARG A 110 -1.53 1.78 7.73
N VAL A 111 -2.63 1.56 6.99
CA VAL A 111 -3.85 2.36 7.19
C VAL A 111 -4.41 2.15 8.59
N LEU A 112 -4.50 0.91 9.08
CA LEU A 112 -4.99 0.62 10.43
C LEU A 112 -4.13 1.25 11.53
N LEU A 113 -2.80 1.21 11.40
CA LEU A 113 -1.88 1.84 12.34
C LEU A 113 -2.07 3.36 12.38
N ALA A 114 -2.25 3.99 11.22
CA ALA A 114 -2.55 5.41 11.13
C ALA A 114 -3.92 5.78 11.73
N GLU A 115 -4.95 4.98 11.48
CA GLU A 115 -6.28 5.15 12.08
C GLU A 115 -6.25 5.00 13.61
N ALA A 116 -5.42 4.09 14.12
CA ALA A 116 -5.15 3.92 15.54
C ALA A 116 -4.29 5.04 16.14
N ARG A 117 -3.89 6.04 15.33
CA ARG A 117 -3.02 7.16 15.72
C ARG A 117 -1.67 6.72 16.29
N LEU A 118 -1.18 5.57 15.83
CA LEU A 118 0.18 5.14 16.15
C LEU A 118 1.17 5.96 15.30
N PRO A 119 2.42 6.14 15.78
CA PRO A 119 3.45 6.77 14.97
C PRO A 119 3.61 6.03 13.63
N SER A 120 4.03 6.77 12.60
CA SER A 120 4.36 6.17 11.31
C SER A 120 5.55 5.20 11.49
N PRO A 121 5.41 3.94 11.07
CA PRO A 121 6.46 2.95 11.14
C PRO A 121 7.45 3.10 9.99
N ASP A 122 8.70 2.72 10.24
CA ASP A 122 9.68 2.50 9.18
C ASP A 122 9.35 1.19 8.47
N LEU A 123 9.10 1.25 7.16
CA LEU A 123 8.77 0.04 6.41
C LEU A 123 10.03 -0.75 6.05
N GLN A 124 9.88 -2.08 6.00
CA GLN A 124 10.94 -2.99 5.57
C GLN A 124 12.23 -2.78 6.39
N THR A 125 12.07 -2.69 7.72
CA THR A 125 13.14 -2.36 8.67
C THR A 125 14.09 -3.54 8.87
N ALA A 126 15.35 -3.35 8.49
CA ALA A 126 16.42 -4.32 8.69
C ALA A 126 16.93 -4.33 10.14
N VAL A 127 17.23 -5.52 10.65
CA VAL A 127 17.77 -5.77 11.98
C VAL A 127 19.13 -6.45 11.85
N TYR A 128 20.10 -5.96 12.63
CA TYR A 128 21.47 -6.47 12.63
C TYR A 128 21.89 -6.87 14.06
N ALA A 129 22.73 -7.89 14.17
CA ALA A 129 23.40 -8.28 15.40
C ALA A 129 24.63 -7.41 15.66
N HIS A 130 25.28 -7.66 16.80
CA HIS A 130 26.61 -7.12 17.07
C HIS A 130 27.59 -7.53 15.96
N GLY A 131 28.45 -6.60 15.54
CA GLY A 131 29.37 -6.81 14.41
C GLY A 131 28.74 -6.63 13.02
N GLY A 132 27.49 -6.15 12.92
CA GLY A 132 26.86 -5.81 11.64
C GLY A 132 26.25 -7.00 10.89
N TYR A 133 26.12 -8.17 11.53
CA TYR A 133 25.52 -9.35 10.91
C TYR A 133 24.01 -9.19 10.73
N PHE A 134 23.48 -9.36 9.52
CA PHE A 134 22.05 -9.23 9.24
C PHE A 134 21.23 -10.38 9.88
N LEU A 135 20.24 -10.03 10.70
CA LEU A 135 19.38 -11.00 11.38
C LEU A 135 18.04 -11.20 10.67
N GLY A 136 17.52 -10.18 10.01
CA GLY A 136 16.23 -10.23 9.35
C GLY A 136 15.68 -8.85 9.05
N ARG A 137 14.49 -8.81 8.44
CA ARG A 137 13.78 -7.60 8.07
C ARG A 137 12.32 -7.78 8.44
N GLY A 138 11.76 -6.82 9.19
CA GLY A 138 10.34 -6.80 9.48
C GLY A 138 9.62 -5.78 8.61
N ASP A 139 8.35 -6.05 8.36
CA ASP A 139 7.52 -5.21 7.52
C ASP A 139 7.40 -3.77 8.09
N PHE A 140 7.38 -3.64 9.43
CA PHE A 140 7.13 -2.38 10.15
C PHE A 140 8.07 -2.23 11.35
N GLY A 141 8.79 -1.11 11.46
CA GLY A 141 9.76 -0.85 12.52
C GLY A 141 9.45 0.41 13.32
N TYR A 142 9.74 0.33 14.62
CA TYR A 142 9.82 1.47 15.54
C TYR A 142 11.16 1.41 16.28
N PRO A 143 12.26 1.87 15.65
CA PRO A 143 13.62 1.67 16.17
C PRO A 143 13.82 2.21 17.59
N GLU A 144 13.32 3.43 17.86
CA GLU A 144 13.39 4.07 19.19
C GLU A 144 12.70 3.25 20.29
N LYS A 145 11.67 2.49 19.90
CA LYS A 145 10.88 1.65 20.81
C LYS A 145 11.35 0.19 20.83
N LYS A 146 12.33 -0.17 19.98
CA LYS A 146 12.79 -1.55 19.75
C LYS A 146 11.64 -2.50 19.43
N VAL A 147 10.65 -2.03 18.66
CA VAL A 147 9.52 -2.85 18.22
C VAL A 147 9.63 -3.12 16.73
N LEU A 148 9.46 -4.38 16.35
CA LEU A 148 9.32 -4.82 14.97
C LEU A 148 7.96 -5.50 14.81
N GLY A 149 7.28 -5.23 13.70
CA GLY A 149 5.98 -5.80 13.38
C GLY A 149 6.01 -6.48 12.02
N GLU A 150 5.25 -7.55 11.91
CA GLU A 150 5.11 -8.35 10.68
C GLU A 150 3.62 -8.58 10.37
N PHE A 151 3.27 -8.47 9.09
CA PHE A 151 1.99 -8.92 8.57
C PHE A 151 2.09 -10.41 8.31
N TRP A 152 1.13 -11.17 8.83
CA TRP A 152 1.02 -12.58 8.49
C TRP A 152 -0.30 -12.83 7.74
N PRO A 153 -0.27 -13.39 6.51
CA PRO A 153 -1.48 -13.62 5.72
C PRO A 153 -2.43 -14.68 6.30
N GLY A 154 -2.11 -15.27 7.46
CA GLY A 154 -3.02 -16.12 8.19
C GLY A 154 -3.20 -17.51 7.56
N ARG A 155 -2.12 -18.29 7.49
CA ARG A 155 -2.22 -19.76 7.56
C ARG A 155 -1.80 -20.21 8.98
N ARG A 156 -2.39 -21.32 9.45
CA ARG A 156 -2.34 -21.88 10.81
C ARG A 156 -0.97 -21.77 11.51
N PRO A 157 -0.92 -21.76 12.87
CA PRO A 157 0.32 -21.53 13.59
C PRO A 157 1.33 -22.65 13.32
N TYR A 158 2.56 -22.25 12.99
CA TYR A 158 3.82 -22.99 12.90
C TYR A 158 3.86 -24.23 11.96
N GLU A 159 4.53 -24.09 10.83
CA GLU A 159 5.73 -24.89 10.60
C GLU A 159 6.87 -23.89 10.57
N ALA A 160 7.56 -23.75 11.70
CA ALA A 160 8.78 -22.98 11.75
C ALA A 160 9.74 -23.59 10.71
N ARG A 161 10.31 -22.76 9.82
CA ARG A 161 11.56 -23.13 9.16
C ARG A 161 12.54 -23.50 10.27
N SER A 162 12.93 -24.77 10.29
CA SER A 162 13.81 -25.36 11.30
C SER A 162 15.09 -24.52 11.45
N GLY A 163 15.32 -24.01 12.65
CA GLY A 163 16.64 -23.48 13.03
C GLY A 163 16.69 -22.35 14.05
N GLN A 164 15.64 -21.52 14.20
CA GLN A 164 15.66 -20.40 15.14
C GLN A 164 14.60 -20.56 16.23
N LYS A 165 15.03 -20.81 17.47
CA LYS A 165 14.17 -20.72 18.65
C LYS A 165 13.84 -19.23 18.90
N PRO A 166 12.57 -18.82 18.91
CA PRO A 166 12.20 -17.44 19.20
C PRO A 166 12.51 -17.09 20.66
N THR A 167 13.21 -15.98 20.88
CA THR A 167 13.23 -15.28 22.18
C THR A 167 11.88 -14.61 22.42
N GLU A 168 11.38 -14.74 23.65
CA GLU A 168 10.14 -14.16 24.22
C GLU A 168 9.29 -13.30 23.26
N LEU A 169 8.31 -13.96 22.63
CA LEU A 169 7.18 -13.29 22.02
C LEU A 169 6.19 -12.84 23.11
N THR A 170 6.19 -11.56 23.47
CA THR A 170 5.04 -10.99 24.19
C THR A 170 3.89 -10.78 23.20
N ARG A 171 3.09 -11.83 23.03
CA ARG A 171 1.99 -11.90 22.08
C ARG A 171 0.77 -11.13 22.60
N ALA A 172 0.58 -9.89 22.16
CA ALA A 172 -0.78 -9.36 22.12
C ALA A 172 -1.58 -10.17 21.08
N ARG A 173 -2.86 -10.46 21.34
CA ARG A 173 -3.78 -11.03 20.35
C ARG A 173 -4.63 -9.89 19.76
N PRO A 174 -4.22 -9.22 18.66
CA PRO A 174 -5.16 -8.40 17.93
C PRO A 174 -6.18 -9.30 17.23
N ARG A 175 -7.42 -8.81 17.06
CA ARG A 175 -8.43 -9.41 16.17
C ARG A 175 -8.06 -9.29 14.68
N HIS A 176 -6.81 -8.91 14.38
CA HIS A 176 -6.28 -8.53 13.08
C HIS A 176 -4.97 -9.28 12.85
N CYS A 177 -4.67 -9.62 11.58
CA CYS A 177 -3.62 -10.55 11.14
C CYS A 177 -2.17 -10.03 11.33
N TRP A 178 -1.87 -9.46 12.49
CA TRP A 178 -0.66 -8.72 12.80
C TRP A 178 -0.01 -9.24 14.07
N SER A 179 1.31 -9.41 14.05
CA SER A 179 2.11 -9.68 15.24
C SER A 179 3.16 -8.60 15.42
N ALA A 180 3.32 -8.15 16.66
CA ALA A 180 4.40 -7.28 17.08
C ALA A 180 5.36 -8.07 17.99
N SER A 181 6.65 -7.93 17.74
CA SER A 181 7.73 -8.55 18.49
C SER A 181 8.61 -7.46 19.09
N LEU A 182 8.94 -7.59 20.38
CA LEU A 182 9.91 -6.72 21.05
C LEU A 182 11.32 -7.26 20.80
N LEU A 183 12.20 -6.41 20.26
CA LEU A 183 13.61 -6.74 20.12
C LEU A 183 14.29 -6.54 21.48
N VAL A 184 14.56 -7.65 22.19
CA VAL A 184 15.45 -7.66 23.36
C VAL A 184 16.85 -8.04 22.88
N PRO A 185 17.84 -7.13 22.89
CA PRO A 185 19.21 -7.48 22.54
C PRO A 185 19.75 -8.49 23.56
N ARG A 186 20.07 -9.71 23.12
CA ARG A 186 20.80 -10.66 23.99
C ARG A 186 22.17 -10.07 24.28
N HIS A 187 22.49 -9.87 25.55
CA HIS A 187 23.89 -9.80 25.98
C HIS A 187 24.44 -11.22 25.81
N CYS A 188 25.31 -11.43 24.83
CA CYS A 188 26.19 -12.59 24.83
C CYS A 188 27.26 -12.32 25.90
N THR A 189 27.09 -12.87 27.09
CA THR A 189 28.18 -13.11 28.04
C THR A 189 28.96 -14.35 27.61
#